data_AF-A0A7C3BM73-F1
#
_entry.id   AF-A0A7C3BM73-F1
#
_cell.length_a   1.000
_cell.length_b   1.000
_cell.length_c   1.000
_cell.angle_alpha   90.00
_cell.angle_beta   90.00
_cell.angle_gamma   90.00
#
_symmetry.space_group_name_H-M   'P 1'
#
loop_
_entity.id
_entity.type
_entity.pdbx_description
1 polymer ?
#
loop_
_entity_poly.entity_id
_entity_poly.type
_entity_poly.pdbx_seq_one_letter_code
_entity_poly.pdbx_strand_id
1 'polypeptide(L)'
;MKHEGDWWLGGFLVAFIAGMALTLFYTWVLVPQAPHTTPAQLNPADKEIYILLIAAAYRHDGDLDKAKKRLSRLEDAEIAQNVADLSTQYISKGADARDIRSLVTLADGLETSDSSMLVYLITPTPTPSPPPTLTPPPSATSVPTASATPTVSPTPKPTNTRIPTAIPTLTPTVNPTITPRPTFTPGPNAPFGLAQSVALCDNTGNGILRVYVRDWQGKGLPGAKITVSWPGGEDKFYSGFKSAANPGYADFEMTSEQIYQVELEGSPVAVAKDVNKNARALCSNLPDKIAPSWQIVFQQGAGNN
;
A
#
# COMPACT_ATOMS: atom_id res chain seq x y z
N MET A 1 -67.00 11.92 -47.66
CA MET A 1 -65.69 11.49 -47.13
C MET A 1 -65.32 12.40 -45.95
N LYS A 2 -65.84 12.17 -44.74
CA LYS A 2 -65.50 12.99 -43.57
C LYS A 2 -65.65 12.30 -42.19
N HIS A 3 -66.02 11.02 -42.13
CA HIS A 3 -66.30 10.32 -40.86
C HIS A 3 -65.26 9.27 -40.44
N GLU A 4 -64.21 9.03 -41.23
CA GLU A 4 -63.24 7.96 -40.91
C GLU A 4 -62.07 8.44 -40.02
N GLY A 5 -61.84 9.75 -39.93
CA GLY A 5 -60.79 10.33 -39.08
C GLY A 5 -61.14 10.36 -37.59
N ASP A 6 -62.42 10.54 -37.25
CA ASP A 6 -62.87 10.72 -35.85
C ASP A 6 -62.78 9.44 -35.01
N TRP A 7 -62.94 8.27 -35.64
CA TRP A 7 -62.89 6.98 -34.94
C TRP A 7 -61.47 6.61 -34.50
N TRP A 8 -60.47 6.89 -35.35
CA TRP A 8 -59.07 6.64 -35.03
C TRP A 8 -58.54 7.62 -33.97
N LEU A 9 -58.95 8.88 -34.06
CA LEU A 9 -58.60 9.89 -33.06
C LEU A 9 -59.21 9.59 -31.68
N GLY A 10 -60.47 9.11 -31.65
CA GLY A 10 -61.14 8.70 -30.43
C GLY A 10 -60.47 7.48 -29.76
N GLY A 11 -60.09 6.47 -30.55
CA GLY A 11 -59.36 5.30 -30.04
C GLY A 11 -58.01 5.66 -29.43
N PHE A 12 -57.26 6.58 -30.06
CA PHE A 12 -55.98 7.04 -29.54
C PHE A 12 -56.12 7.83 -28.24
N LEU A 13 -57.15 8.68 -28.14
CA LEU A 13 -57.44 9.44 -26.91
C LEU A 13 -57.77 8.53 -25.73
N VAL A 14 -58.57 7.49 -25.95
CA VAL A 14 -58.92 6.53 -24.89
C VAL A 14 -57.69 5.73 -24.43
N ALA A 15 -56.87 5.26 -25.37
CA ALA A 15 -55.63 4.56 -25.04
C ALA A 15 -54.63 5.45 -24.28
N PHE A 16 -54.53 6.73 -24.66
CA PHE A 16 -53.67 7.71 -23.98
C PHE A 16 -54.12 7.98 -22.55
N ILE A 17 -55.43 8.18 -22.34
CA ILE A 17 -56.00 8.40 -21.00
C ILE A 17 -55.81 7.16 -20.12
N ALA A 18 -56.05 5.96 -20.67
CA ALA A 18 -55.82 4.71 -19.96
C ALA A 18 -54.34 4.52 -19.60
N GLY A 19 -53.42 4.85 -20.50
CA GLY A 19 -51.99 4.81 -20.25
C GLY A 19 -51.54 5.79 -19.16
N MET A 20 -52.03 7.03 -19.17
CA MET A 20 -51.73 8.00 -18.11
C MET A 20 -52.30 7.53 -16.76
N ALA A 21 -53.53 7.03 -16.73
CA ALA A 21 -54.14 6.54 -15.50
C ALA A 21 -53.36 5.36 -14.90
N LEU A 22 -52.92 4.42 -15.75
CA LEU A 22 -52.15 3.26 -15.32
C LEU A 22 -50.75 3.66 -14.83
N THR A 23 -50.13 4.65 -15.48
CA THR A 23 -48.82 5.18 -15.08
C THR A 23 -48.92 5.96 -13.75
N LEU A 24 -49.94 6.81 -13.60
CA LEU A 24 -50.23 7.52 -12.34
C LEU A 24 -50.46 6.53 -11.20
N PHE A 25 -51.30 5.52 -11.41
CA PHE A 25 -51.57 4.49 -10.42
C PHE A 25 -50.29 3.74 -10.02
N TYR A 26 -49.46 3.38 -11.00
CA TYR A 26 -48.16 2.73 -10.75
C TYR A 26 -47.23 3.63 -9.91
N THR A 27 -47.10 4.91 -10.28
CA THR A 27 -46.25 5.87 -9.55
C THR A 27 -46.74 6.22 -8.16
N TRP A 28 -48.03 6.05 -7.84
CA TRP A 28 -48.59 6.43 -6.54
C TRP A 28 -48.72 5.26 -5.58
N VAL A 29 -49.00 4.05 -6.08
CA VAL A 29 -49.29 2.88 -5.25
C VAL A 29 -48.11 1.92 -5.14
N LEU A 30 -47.33 1.72 -6.21
CA LEU A 30 -46.19 0.81 -6.18
C LEU A 30 -44.87 1.48 -5.81
N VAL A 31 -44.75 2.80 -6.01
CA VAL A 31 -43.53 3.56 -5.70
C VAL A 31 -43.89 4.72 -4.75
N PRO A 32 -43.91 4.53 -3.42
CA PRO A 32 -44.09 5.65 -2.51
C PRO A 32 -42.99 6.67 -2.76
N GLN A 33 -43.36 7.94 -3.01
CA GLN A 33 -42.36 8.99 -3.18
C GLN A 33 -41.55 9.08 -1.88
N ALA A 34 -40.22 9.00 -2.02
CA ALA A 34 -39.34 9.21 -0.88
C ALA A 34 -39.67 10.59 -0.29
N PRO A 35 -39.90 10.69 1.03
CA PRO A 35 -40.09 11.98 1.67
C PRO A 35 -38.89 12.88 1.33
N HIS A 36 -39.09 14.19 1.34
CA HIS A 36 -37.98 15.15 1.20
C HIS A 36 -36.96 14.90 2.32
N THR A 37 -35.91 14.14 2.01
CA THR A 37 -34.90 13.74 2.99
C THR A 37 -33.96 14.92 3.23
N THR A 38 -33.93 15.40 4.46
CA THR A 38 -32.92 16.36 4.91
C THR A 38 -31.68 15.62 5.37
N PRO A 39 -30.49 16.27 5.39
CA PRO A 39 -29.26 15.65 5.88
C PRO A 39 -29.34 15.11 7.34
N ALA A 40 -30.32 15.58 8.12
CA ALA A 40 -30.60 15.09 9.46
C ALA A 40 -31.20 13.66 9.50
N GLN A 41 -31.92 13.26 8.44
CA GLN A 41 -32.63 11.98 8.36
C GLN A 41 -31.79 10.82 7.78
N LEU A 42 -30.50 11.05 7.46
CA LEU A 42 -29.64 9.97 6.97
C LEU A 42 -29.44 8.89 8.03
N ASN A 43 -29.18 7.66 7.56
CA ASN A 43 -28.75 6.59 8.44
C ASN A 43 -27.36 6.94 9.04
N PRO A 44 -26.95 6.27 10.14
CA PRO A 44 -25.68 6.58 10.81
C PRO A 44 -24.45 6.46 9.89
N ALA A 45 -24.38 5.44 9.03
CA ALA A 45 -23.24 5.21 8.14
C ALA A 45 -23.12 6.32 7.08
N ASP A 46 -24.24 6.79 6.54
CA ASP A 46 -24.25 7.85 5.54
C ASP A 46 -23.96 9.22 6.17
N LYS A 47 -24.30 9.41 7.46
CA LYS A 47 -23.88 10.60 8.22
C LYS A 47 -22.35 10.68 8.35
N GLU A 48 -21.68 9.55 8.61
CA GLU A 48 -20.22 9.49 8.62
C GLU A 48 -19.61 9.90 7.27
N ILE A 49 -20.15 9.37 6.16
CA ILE A 49 -19.72 9.72 4.80
C ILE A 49 -19.95 11.22 4.52
N TYR A 50 -21.09 11.77 4.96
CA TYR A 50 -21.39 13.19 4.81
C TYR A 50 -20.43 14.08 5.59
N ILE A 51 -20.09 13.71 6.83
CA ILE A 51 -19.09 14.41 7.65
C ILE A 51 -17.71 14.35 6.97
N LEU A 52 -17.30 13.19 6.48
CA LEU A 52 -16.04 13.01 5.76
C LEU A 52 -15.97 13.91 4.51
N LEU A 53 -17.04 14.00 3.73
CA LEU A 53 -17.13 14.88 2.56
C LEU A 53 -17.02 16.36 2.94
N ILE A 54 -17.64 16.78 4.04
CA ILE A 54 -17.49 18.16 4.54
C ILE A 54 -16.04 18.41 4.94
N ALA A 55 -15.43 17.46 5.65
CA ALA A 55 -14.05 17.57 6.12
C ALA A 55 -13.05 17.66 4.95
N ALA A 56 -13.24 16.84 3.91
CA ALA A 56 -12.45 16.87 2.69
C ALA A 56 -12.60 18.21 1.94
N ALA A 57 -13.82 18.74 1.87
CA ALA A 57 -14.07 20.05 1.27
C ALA A 57 -13.47 21.20 2.09
N TYR A 58 -13.57 21.15 3.42
CA TYR A 58 -12.96 22.14 4.31
C TYR A 58 -11.44 22.16 4.17
N ARG A 59 -10.80 20.99 4.09
CA ARG A 59 -9.36 20.88 3.87
C ARG A 59 -8.90 21.55 2.55
N HIS A 60 -9.75 21.54 1.54
CA HIS A 60 -9.45 22.15 0.24
C HIS A 60 -9.72 23.67 0.25
N ASP A 61 -10.87 24.09 0.76
CA ASP A 61 -11.34 25.47 0.68
C ASP A 61 -10.86 26.35 1.86
N GLY A 62 -10.53 25.76 3.01
CA GLY A 62 -10.18 26.44 4.26
C GLY A 62 -11.34 27.19 4.93
N ASP A 63 -12.56 27.09 4.40
CA ASP A 63 -13.72 27.86 4.84
C ASP A 63 -14.50 27.13 5.95
N LEU A 64 -14.19 27.51 7.19
CA LEU A 64 -14.77 26.90 8.40
C LEU A 64 -16.25 27.26 8.57
N ASP A 65 -16.65 28.47 8.21
CA ASP A 65 -18.05 28.92 8.34
C ASP A 65 -18.97 28.13 7.41
N LYS A 66 -18.51 27.88 6.19
CA LYS A 66 -19.20 27.01 5.23
C LYS A 66 -19.27 25.56 5.71
N ALA A 67 -18.21 25.05 6.33
CA ALA A 67 -18.20 23.72 6.93
C ALA A 67 -19.20 23.60 8.08
N LYS A 68 -19.19 24.56 9.03
CA LYS A 68 -20.14 24.64 10.16
C LYS A 68 -21.59 24.71 9.68
N LYS A 69 -21.87 25.51 8.65
CA LYS A 69 -23.22 25.64 8.05
C LYS A 69 -23.71 24.35 7.36
N ARG A 70 -22.79 23.50 6.89
CA ARG A 70 -23.13 22.18 6.33
C ARG A 70 -23.34 21.16 7.44
N LEU A 71 -22.49 21.17 8.47
CA LEU A 71 -22.62 20.34 9.67
C LEU A 71 -23.92 20.63 10.42
N SER A 72 -24.35 21.89 10.50
CA SER A 72 -25.61 22.26 11.16
C SER A 72 -26.86 21.67 10.50
N ARG A 73 -26.77 21.18 9.25
CA ARG A 73 -27.88 20.49 8.56
C ARG A 73 -28.10 19.06 9.06
N LEU A 74 -27.16 18.50 9.82
CA LEU A 74 -27.32 17.21 10.48
C LEU A 74 -28.17 17.33 11.76
N GLU A 75 -28.43 18.56 12.21
CA GLU A 75 -29.23 18.87 13.42
C GLU A 75 -28.72 18.14 14.67
N ASP A 76 -27.41 17.97 14.76
CA ASP A 76 -26.74 17.28 15.85
C ASP A 76 -26.10 18.30 16.81
N ALA A 77 -26.51 18.24 18.07
CA ALA A 77 -26.09 19.18 19.11
C ALA A 77 -24.61 19.03 19.49
N GLU A 78 -24.03 17.83 19.28
CA GLU A 78 -22.65 17.50 19.64
C GLU A 78 -21.80 17.20 18.41
N ILE A 79 -22.14 17.78 17.26
CA ILE A 79 -21.49 17.47 15.97
C ILE A 79 -19.96 17.67 16.01
N ALA A 80 -19.46 18.62 16.80
CA ALA A 80 -18.02 18.82 16.98
C ALA A 80 -17.35 17.60 17.65
N GLN A 81 -17.93 17.10 18.75
CA GLN A 81 -17.42 15.90 19.43
C GLN A 81 -17.55 14.67 18.53
N ASN A 82 -18.66 14.53 17.81
CA ASN A 82 -18.85 13.42 16.86
C ASN A 82 -17.79 13.43 15.74
N VAL A 83 -17.33 14.60 15.28
CA VAL A 83 -16.22 14.73 14.32
C VAL A 83 -14.89 14.28 14.95
N ALA A 84 -14.62 14.61 16.22
CA ALA A 84 -13.44 14.15 16.93
C ALA A 84 -13.44 12.63 17.13
N ASP A 85 -14.57 12.06 17.59
CA ASP A 85 -14.73 10.63 17.78
C ASP A 85 -14.57 9.86 16.47
N LEU A 86 -15.17 10.37 15.39
CA LEU A 86 -15.02 9.80 14.05
C LEU A 86 -13.56 9.84 13.59
N SER A 87 -12.83 10.93 13.87
CA SER A 87 -11.40 11.05 13.57
C SER A 87 -10.59 9.96 14.29
N THR A 88 -10.83 9.77 15.60
CA THR A 88 -10.17 8.73 16.40
C THR A 88 -10.51 7.32 15.91
N GLN A 89 -11.76 7.10 15.53
CA GLN A 89 -12.21 5.83 14.97
C GLN A 89 -11.48 5.51 13.65
N TYR A 90 -11.32 6.49 12.77
CA TYR A 90 -10.61 6.31 11.49
C TYR A 90 -9.11 6.07 11.69
N ILE A 91 -8.50 6.71 12.69
CA ILE A 91 -7.11 6.47 13.09
C ILE A 91 -6.94 5.03 13.58
N SER A 92 -7.80 4.56 14.48
CA SER A 92 -7.69 3.20 15.05
C SER A 92 -7.96 2.09 14.04
N LYS A 93 -8.87 2.32 13.08
CA LYS A 93 -9.15 1.39 11.98
C LYS A 93 -8.05 1.36 10.90
N GLY A 94 -7.09 2.29 10.94
CA GLY A 94 -6.07 2.41 9.89
C GLY A 94 -6.66 2.79 8.53
N ALA A 95 -7.69 3.64 8.53
CA ALA A 95 -8.32 4.15 7.30
C ALA A 95 -7.34 4.98 6.45
N ASP A 96 -7.77 5.42 5.26
CA ASP A 96 -6.90 6.18 4.37
C ASP A 96 -6.39 7.47 5.05
N ALA A 97 -5.10 7.76 4.87
CA ALA A 97 -4.48 8.91 5.54
C ALA A 97 -5.02 10.27 5.03
N ARG A 98 -5.57 10.36 3.81
CA ARG A 98 -6.25 11.59 3.35
C ARG A 98 -7.55 11.81 4.11
N ASP A 99 -8.30 10.75 4.34
CA ASP A 99 -9.58 10.81 5.05
C ASP A 99 -9.36 11.17 6.51
N ILE A 100 -8.40 10.49 7.16
CA ILE A 100 -7.96 10.81 8.53
C ILE A 100 -7.54 12.28 8.62
N ARG A 101 -6.67 12.76 7.71
CA ARG A 101 -6.21 14.16 7.73
C ARG A 101 -7.35 15.14 7.51
N SER A 102 -8.31 14.82 6.66
CA SER A 102 -9.47 15.69 6.39
C SER A 102 -10.32 15.84 7.65
N LEU A 103 -10.66 14.73 8.30
CA LEU A 103 -11.42 14.70 9.55
C LEU A 103 -10.68 15.43 10.68
N VAL A 104 -9.39 15.15 10.84
CA VAL A 104 -8.54 15.79 11.84
C VAL A 104 -8.41 17.31 11.60
N THR A 105 -8.28 17.75 10.36
CA THR A 105 -8.22 19.20 10.02
C THR A 105 -9.55 19.88 10.37
N LEU A 106 -10.68 19.21 10.13
CA LEU A 106 -11.99 19.72 10.51
C LEU A 106 -12.17 19.76 12.04
N ALA A 107 -11.73 18.73 12.76
CA ALA A 107 -11.73 18.70 14.23
C ALA A 107 -10.89 19.84 14.82
N ASP A 108 -9.76 20.18 14.18
CA ASP A 108 -8.88 21.26 14.62
C ASP A 108 -9.55 22.62 14.45
N GLY A 109 -10.17 22.85 13.28
CA GLY A 109 -10.98 24.05 13.04
C GLY A 109 -12.22 24.16 13.95
N LEU A 110 -12.68 23.05 14.53
CA LEU A 110 -13.78 23.02 15.50
C LEU A 110 -13.31 23.07 16.96
N GLU A 111 -12.00 23.24 17.20
CA GLU A 111 -11.37 23.29 18.54
C GLU A 111 -11.62 22.04 19.40
N THR A 112 -11.80 20.88 18.76
CA THR A 112 -12.10 19.60 19.41
C THR A 112 -11.06 18.52 19.09
N SER A 113 -9.90 18.92 18.59
CA SER A 113 -8.79 18.01 18.31
C SER A 113 -8.06 17.55 19.56
N ASP A 114 -7.75 16.25 19.60
CA ASP A 114 -6.89 15.64 20.61
C ASP A 114 -5.39 15.66 20.24
N SER A 115 -4.51 15.53 21.24
CA SER A 115 -3.05 15.51 21.04
C SER A 115 -2.56 14.37 20.13
N SER A 116 -3.29 13.26 20.03
CA SER A 116 -2.99 12.15 19.12
C SER A 116 -3.21 12.51 17.64
N MET A 117 -4.02 13.54 17.36
CA MET A 117 -4.38 13.97 16.01
C MET A 117 -3.34 14.93 15.40
N LEU A 118 -2.54 15.61 16.24
CA LEU A 118 -1.55 16.61 15.81
C LEU A 118 -0.50 16.06 14.83
N VAL A 119 -0.16 14.78 14.93
CA VAL A 119 0.76 14.10 13.99
C VAL A 119 0.27 14.17 12.55
N TYR A 120 -1.05 14.19 12.33
CA TYR A 120 -1.65 14.20 11.00
C TYR A 120 -1.75 15.62 10.41
N LEU A 121 -1.73 16.69 11.22
CA LEU A 121 -1.69 18.07 10.72
C LEU A 121 -0.31 18.47 10.20
N ILE A 122 0.75 17.96 10.83
CA ILE A 122 2.14 18.35 10.52
C ILE A 122 2.79 17.53 9.40
N THR A 123 2.11 16.51 8.86
CA THR A 123 2.65 15.71 7.76
C THR A 123 2.28 16.32 6.39
N PRO A 124 3.26 16.73 5.55
CA PRO A 124 2.96 17.33 4.25
C PRO A 124 2.29 16.34 3.29
N THR A 125 1.43 16.87 2.41
CA THR A 125 0.77 16.12 1.34
C THR A 125 1.74 15.98 0.17
N PRO A 126 2.06 14.76 -0.32
CA PRO A 126 2.91 14.64 -1.49
C PRO A 126 2.18 15.17 -2.74
N THR A 127 2.78 16.15 -3.40
CA THR A 127 2.34 16.64 -4.72
C THR A 127 2.41 15.49 -5.73
N PRO A 128 1.34 15.21 -6.52
CA PRO A 128 1.37 14.13 -7.50
C PRO A 128 2.43 14.42 -8.57
N SER A 129 3.33 13.45 -8.79
CA SER A 129 4.33 13.47 -9.86
C SER A 129 3.64 13.24 -11.22
N PRO A 130 4.04 13.95 -12.30
CA PRO A 130 3.43 13.75 -13.63
C PRO A 130 3.63 12.29 -14.12
N PRO A 131 2.69 11.77 -14.93
CA PRO A 131 2.73 10.38 -15.40
C PRO A 131 3.95 10.10 -16.28
N PRO A 132 4.52 8.88 -16.22
CA PRO A 132 5.72 8.51 -16.97
C PRO A 132 5.44 8.44 -18.47
N THR A 133 6.25 9.14 -19.26
CA THR A 133 6.28 9.05 -20.73
C THR A 133 6.84 7.68 -21.13
N LEU A 134 6.10 6.90 -21.93
CA LEU A 134 6.51 5.56 -22.36
C LEU A 134 7.71 5.64 -23.32
N THR A 135 8.85 5.08 -22.91
CA THR A 135 10.05 4.90 -23.74
C THR A 135 9.85 3.70 -24.69
N PRO A 136 10.16 3.80 -26.00
CA PRO A 136 9.97 2.68 -26.94
C PRO A 136 10.92 1.49 -26.64
N PRO A 137 10.51 0.25 -26.99
CA PRO A 137 11.23 -0.97 -26.64
C PRO A 137 12.57 -1.12 -27.41
N PRO A 138 13.59 -1.77 -26.80
CA PRO A 138 14.89 -1.96 -27.43
C PRO A 138 14.85 -3.02 -28.55
N SER A 139 15.58 -2.74 -29.63
CA SER A 139 15.75 -3.66 -30.78
C SER A 139 16.63 -4.86 -30.40
N ALA A 140 16.17 -6.06 -30.72
CA ALA A 140 16.88 -7.31 -30.43
C ALA A 140 18.24 -7.40 -31.16
N THR A 141 19.29 -7.76 -30.42
CA THR A 141 20.64 -8.02 -30.96
C THR A 141 20.88 -9.53 -31.04
N SER A 142 21.40 -10.01 -32.17
CA SER A 142 21.57 -11.43 -32.52
C SER A 142 22.65 -12.17 -31.72
N VAL A 143 22.38 -13.44 -31.43
CA VAL A 143 23.21 -14.42 -30.68
C VAL A 143 24.43 -14.88 -31.51
N PRO A 144 25.65 -15.02 -30.92
CA PRO A 144 26.78 -15.65 -31.60
C PRO A 144 26.81 -17.19 -31.42
N THR A 145 27.20 -17.85 -32.50
CA THR A 145 27.30 -19.30 -32.70
C THR A 145 28.53 -19.90 -31.98
N ALA A 146 28.38 -21.07 -31.35
CA ALA A 146 29.47 -21.84 -30.73
C ALA A 146 30.33 -22.57 -31.77
N SER A 147 31.65 -22.66 -31.57
CA SER A 147 32.53 -23.52 -32.40
C SER A 147 33.73 -24.10 -31.64
N ALA A 148 33.89 -25.42 -31.86
CA ALA A 148 35.06 -26.31 -31.81
C ALA A 148 35.77 -26.71 -30.49
N THR A 149 35.65 -28.01 -30.26
CA THR A 149 36.34 -29.00 -29.40
C THR A 149 37.87 -28.95 -29.39
N PRO A 150 38.56 -29.15 -28.25
CA PRO A 150 39.98 -29.51 -28.23
C PRO A 150 40.23 -31.02 -28.11
N THR A 151 41.25 -31.46 -28.84
CA THR A 151 41.76 -32.82 -29.03
C THR A 151 42.67 -33.25 -27.86
N VAL A 152 42.56 -34.52 -27.44
CA VAL A 152 43.41 -35.21 -26.44
C VAL A 152 44.76 -35.65 -27.03
N SER A 153 45.83 -35.64 -26.23
CA SER A 153 47.13 -36.27 -26.53
C SER A 153 47.87 -36.70 -25.24
N PRO A 154 48.72 -37.76 -25.25
CA PRO A 154 48.83 -38.72 -24.15
C PRO A 154 50.01 -38.54 -23.15
N THR A 155 49.79 -39.21 -22.02
CA THR A 155 50.60 -39.63 -20.86
C THR A 155 52.13 -39.76 -21.00
N PRO A 156 52.88 -39.46 -19.90
CA PRO A 156 53.96 -40.34 -19.49
C PRO A 156 53.94 -40.76 -17.99
N LYS A 157 54.04 -42.10 -17.83
CA LYS A 157 54.72 -42.99 -16.85
C LYS A 157 55.02 -42.53 -15.40
N PRO A 158 54.76 -43.38 -14.38
CA PRO A 158 55.02 -43.09 -12.96
C PRO A 158 56.48 -43.34 -12.58
N THR A 159 57.03 -42.51 -11.69
CA THR A 159 58.28 -42.80 -10.97
C THR A 159 58.04 -42.61 -9.47
N ASN A 160 58.06 -43.74 -8.74
CA ASN A 160 58.15 -43.78 -7.28
C ASN A 160 59.48 -43.17 -6.82
N THR A 161 59.50 -42.29 -5.82
CA THR A 161 60.57 -42.22 -4.80
C THR A 161 60.13 -41.43 -3.55
N ARG A 162 60.00 -42.19 -2.45
CA ARG A 162 60.19 -41.92 -1.00
C ARG A 162 59.83 -40.57 -0.34
N ILE A 163 58.93 -40.71 0.64
CA ILE A 163 58.78 -39.97 1.91
C ILE A 163 59.98 -40.35 2.84
N PRO A 164 60.62 -39.43 3.58
CA PRO A 164 60.12 -39.03 4.91
C PRO A 164 60.28 -37.56 5.34
N THR A 165 59.23 -37.10 6.02
CA THR A 165 59.25 -36.36 7.30
C THR A 165 60.02 -35.05 7.39
N ALA A 166 59.28 -33.94 7.33
CA ALA A 166 59.61 -32.70 8.04
C ALA A 166 58.34 -32.10 8.68
N ILE A 167 58.33 -32.19 10.00
CA ILE A 167 57.64 -31.42 11.06
C ILE A 167 56.65 -30.32 10.60
N PRO A 168 55.38 -30.30 11.11
CA PRO A 168 54.48 -29.18 10.89
C PRO A 168 55.01 -27.95 11.64
N THR A 169 55.52 -26.99 10.89
CA THR A 169 55.80 -25.66 11.43
C THR A 169 54.47 -24.92 11.44
N LEU A 170 53.98 -24.53 12.62
CA LEU A 170 52.79 -23.70 12.78
C LEU A 170 53.06 -22.36 12.10
N THR A 171 52.63 -22.24 10.85
CA THR A 171 52.58 -20.97 10.14
C THR A 171 51.63 -20.07 10.92
N PRO A 172 52.05 -18.86 11.37
CA PRO A 172 51.12 -17.92 11.95
C PRO A 172 50.07 -17.60 10.89
N THR A 173 48.84 -18.03 11.18
CA THR A 173 47.63 -17.67 10.44
C THR A 173 47.68 -16.18 10.19
N VAL A 174 47.82 -15.79 8.92
CA VAL A 174 47.67 -14.40 8.49
C VAL A 174 46.26 -14.03 8.95
N ASN A 175 46.20 -13.23 10.02
CA ASN A 175 44.97 -12.63 10.50
C ASN A 175 44.30 -12.01 9.26
N PRO A 176 43.04 -12.34 8.93
CA PRO A 176 42.37 -11.70 7.81
C PRO A 176 42.45 -10.20 8.09
N THR A 177 43.24 -9.50 7.28
CA THR A 177 43.18 -8.04 7.23
C THR A 177 41.72 -7.74 7.02
N ILE A 178 41.09 -7.15 8.05
CA ILE A 178 39.71 -6.67 7.96
C ILE A 178 39.76 -5.67 6.81
N THR A 179 39.39 -6.12 5.61
CA THR A 179 39.08 -5.24 4.51
C THR A 179 38.03 -4.29 5.08
N PRO A 180 38.29 -2.98 5.17
CA PRO A 180 37.32 -2.06 5.74
C PRO A 180 36.02 -2.29 4.96
N ARG A 181 34.98 -2.72 5.69
CA ARG A 181 33.62 -2.79 5.17
C ARG A 181 33.38 -1.48 4.42
N PRO A 182 32.96 -1.51 3.14
CA PRO A 182 32.84 -0.30 2.34
C PRO A 182 32.10 0.73 3.18
N THR A 183 32.82 1.79 3.52
CA THR A 183 32.27 2.86 4.34
C THR A 183 31.21 3.48 3.46
N PHE A 184 29.94 3.22 3.78
CA PHE A 184 28.81 3.61 2.97
C PHE A 184 28.90 5.11 2.72
N THR A 185 29.29 5.48 1.50
CA THR A 185 29.43 6.87 1.13
C THR A 185 28.04 7.46 1.12
N PRO A 186 27.80 8.42 1.99
CA PRO A 186 26.52 9.06 2.06
C PRO A 186 26.11 9.76 0.73
N GLY A 187 25.01 9.35 0.07
CA GLY A 187 24.36 10.11 -1.01
C GLY A 187 23.12 9.45 -1.65
N PRO A 188 22.42 10.10 -2.61
CA PRO A 188 21.30 9.50 -3.36
C PRO A 188 21.67 8.24 -4.17
N ASN A 189 22.97 7.93 -4.26
CA ASN A 189 23.51 6.70 -4.85
C ASN A 189 24.01 5.69 -3.80
N ALA A 190 23.79 5.95 -2.51
CA ALA A 190 24.12 4.99 -1.47
C ALA A 190 23.25 3.72 -1.65
N PRO A 191 23.80 2.52 -1.45
CA PRO A 191 23.03 1.29 -1.54
C PRO A 191 22.00 1.22 -0.42
N PHE A 192 20.90 0.51 -0.67
CA PHE A 192 19.91 0.21 0.35
C PHE A 192 20.43 -0.86 1.31
N GLY A 193 20.05 -0.77 2.58
CA GLY A 193 20.28 -1.81 3.57
C GLY A 193 18.98 -2.25 4.23
N LEU A 194 18.99 -3.44 4.84
CA LEU A 194 17.92 -3.86 5.72
C LEU A 194 18.01 -3.10 7.05
N ALA A 195 17.06 -2.22 7.31
CA ALA A 195 16.97 -1.45 8.56
C ALA A 195 16.15 -2.19 9.63
N GLN A 196 15.09 -2.89 9.23
CA GLN A 196 14.24 -3.63 10.16
C GLN A 196 13.64 -4.87 9.49
N SER A 197 13.52 -5.96 10.25
CA SER A 197 12.71 -7.13 9.91
C SER A 197 12.13 -7.67 11.22
N VAL A 198 10.81 -7.59 11.41
CA VAL A 198 10.16 -7.95 12.68
C VAL A 198 8.79 -8.59 12.44
N ALA A 199 8.46 -9.59 13.26
CA ALA A 199 7.11 -10.16 13.30
C ALA A 199 6.12 -9.15 13.90
N LEU A 200 4.98 -8.97 13.23
CA LEU A 200 3.85 -8.18 13.73
C LEU A 200 2.82 -9.13 14.35
N CYS A 201 2.79 -9.14 15.68
CA CYS A 201 1.87 -9.93 16.48
C CYS A 201 0.59 -9.15 16.81
N ASP A 202 -0.03 -8.51 15.81
CA ASP A 202 -1.33 -7.85 15.95
C ASP A 202 -2.47 -8.75 15.42
N ASN A 203 -3.72 -8.46 15.80
CA ASN A 203 -4.89 -9.17 15.27
C ASN A 203 -5.44 -8.54 13.98
N THR A 204 -4.74 -7.53 13.45
CA THR A 204 -5.24 -6.61 12.42
C THR A 204 -4.70 -6.98 11.04
N GLY A 205 -3.49 -7.54 10.97
CA GLY A 205 -2.92 -8.16 9.79
C GLY A 205 -3.00 -9.68 9.87
N ASN A 206 -3.86 -10.31 9.06
CA ASN A 206 -3.88 -11.76 8.93
C ASN A 206 -2.88 -12.19 7.84
N GLY A 207 -1.65 -12.50 8.23
CA GLY A 207 -0.63 -13.04 7.32
C GLY A 207 -0.17 -12.08 6.24
N ILE A 208 -0.01 -10.78 6.52
CA ILE A 208 0.47 -9.81 5.53
C ILE A 208 1.94 -9.48 5.78
N LEU A 209 2.75 -9.54 4.73
CA LEU A 209 4.10 -8.99 4.68
C LEU A 209 4.02 -7.51 4.30
N ARG A 210 4.42 -6.62 5.20
CA ARG A 210 4.48 -5.17 5.00
C ARG A 210 5.93 -4.78 4.69
N VAL A 211 6.19 -4.26 3.50
CA VAL A 211 7.52 -3.80 3.08
C VAL A 211 7.52 -2.29 2.95
N TYR A 212 8.46 -1.62 3.61
CA TYR A 212 8.70 -0.19 3.49
C TYR A 212 10.07 0.05 2.91
N VAL A 213 10.15 0.76 1.78
CA VAL A 213 11.40 1.22 1.20
C VAL A 213 11.53 2.70 1.49
N ARG A 214 12.63 3.12 2.12
CA ARG A 214 12.87 4.50 2.53
C ARG A 214 14.18 5.01 1.98
N ASP A 215 14.20 6.28 1.62
CA ASP A 215 15.43 6.99 1.30
C ASP A 215 16.24 7.32 2.57
N TRP A 216 17.33 8.03 2.35
CA TRP A 216 18.29 8.43 3.36
C TRP A 216 17.73 9.47 4.36
N GLN A 217 16.62 10.14 4.01
CA GLN A 217 15.86 11.07 4.85
C GLN A 217 14.73 10.35 5.61
N GLY A 218 14.58 9.05 5.42
CA GLY A 218 13.51 8.24 6.01
C GLY A 218 12.16 8.38 5.28
N LYS A 219 12.11 9.08 4.13
CA LYS A 219 10.91 9.23 3.33
C LYS A 219 10.71 8.00 2.46
N GLY A 220 9.45 7.57 2.30
CA GLY A 220 9.12 6.42 1.47
C GLY A 220 9.54 6.62 0.00
N LEU A 221 10.21 5.63 -0.58
CA LEU A 221 10.66 5.67 -1.97
C LEU A 221 9.75 4.80 -2.85
N PRO A 222 8.93 5.40 -3.74
CA PRO A 222 8.07 4.65 -4.65
C PRO A 222 8.85 4.06 -5.83
N GLY A 223 8.27 3.02 -6.45
CA GLY A 223 8.80 2.39 -7.65
C GLY A 223 10.02 1.50 -7.41
N ALA A 224 10.43 1.28 -6.15
CA ALA A 224 11.48 0.33 -5.85
C ALA A 224 10.95 -1.10 -6.07
N LYS A 225 11.66 -1.86 -6.90
CA LYS A 225 11.32 -3.23 -7.28
C LYS A 225 11.74 -4.21 -6.19
N ILE A 226 10.77 -4.93 -5.67
CA ILE A 226 10.90 -5.87 -4.57
C ILE A 226 10.66 -7.26 -5.13
N THR A 227 11.58 -8.17 -4.87
CA THR A 227 11.43 -9.59 -5.18
C THR A 227 11.22 -10.34 -3.88
N VAL A 228 10.15 -11.12 -3.80
CA VAL A 228 9.87 -12.02 -2.68
C VAL A 228 10.00 -13.44 -3.20
N SER A 229 10.87 -14.24 -2.59
CA SER A 229 11.08 -15.64 -2.95
C SER A 229 10.80 -16.57 -1.78
N TRP A 230 10.29 -17.75 -2.09
CA TRP A 230 10.01 -18.84 -1.15
C TRP A 230 10.26 -20.18 -1.86
N PRO A 231 10.27 -21.34 -1.15
CA PRO A 231 10.57 -22.64 -1.76
C PRO A 231 9.70 -23.01 -2.97
N GLY A 232 8.49 -22.45 -3.08
CA GLY A 232 7.52 -22.72 -4.15
C GLY A 232 7.55 -21.74 -5.32
N GLY A 233 8.38 -20.69 -5.29
CA GLY A 233 8.41 -19.69 -6.36
C GLY A 233 8.98 -18.33 -5.96
N GLU A 234 8.86 -17.37 -6.86
CA GLU A 234 9.14 -15.96 -6.62
C GLU A 234 8.02 -15.08 -7.15
N ASP A 235 7.84 -13.92 -6.53
CA ASP A 235 6.96 -12.84 -7.01
C ASP A 235 7.71 -11.51 -7.01
N LYS A 236 7.37 -10.64 -7.96
CA LYS A 236 8.02 -9.34 -8.17
C LYS A 236 6.98 -8.24 -8.22
N PHE A 237 7.09 -7.30 -7.30
CA PHE A 237 6.21 -6.15 -7.21
C PHE A 237 7.00 -4.89 -6.91
N TYR A 238 6.30 -3.77 -6.80
CA TYR A 238 6.92 -2.46 -6.62
C TYR A 238 6.29 -1.73 -5.44
N SER A 239 7.09 -0.95 -4.73
CA SER A 239 6.62 -0.02 -3.70
C SER A 239 5.84 1.16 -4.30
N GLY A 240 4.90 1.70 -3.52
CA GLY A 240 4.17 2.93 -3.85
C GLY A 240 2.91 2.76 -4.67
N PHE A 241 2.54 1.53 -5.05
CA PHE A 241 1.30 1.26 -5.79
C PHE A 241 0.08 1.03 -4.90
N LYS A 242 0.29 0.68 -3.63
CA LYS A 242 -0.77 0.31 -2.67
C LYS A 242 -1.26 1.48 -1.80
N SER A 243 -0.44 2.52 -1.60
CA SER A 243 -0.82 3.64 -0.73
C SER A 243 -0.21 4.96 -1.17
N ALA A 244 -1.04 6.00 -1.28
CA ALA A 244 -0.57 7.38 -1.47
C ALA A 244 0.01 7.99 -0.17
N ALA A 245 -0.26 7.38 0.99
CA ALA A 245 0.18 7.86 2.30
C ALA A 245 1.63 7.47 2.63
N ASN A 246 2.04 6.26 2.24
CA ASN A 246 3.42 5.80 2.30
C ASN A 246 3.88 5.44 0.88
N PRO A 247 4.53 6.37 0.16
CA PRO A 247 4.96 6.10 -1.21
C PRO A 247 6.01 4.97 -1.29
N GLY A 248 6.66 4.61 -0.18
CA GLY A 248 7.56 3.45 -0.12
C GLY A 248 6.90 2.13 0.29
N TYR A 249 5.58 2.10 0.48
CA TYR A 249 4.89 0.92 0.98
C TYR A 249 4.53 -0.07 -0.13
N ALA A 250 4.75 -1.34 0.15
CA ALA A 250 4.17 -2.46 -0.56
C ALA A 250 3.74 -3.53 0.45
N ASP A 251 2.83 -4.38 0.02
CA ASP A 251 2.39 -5.53 0.78
C ASP A 251 2.38 -6.79 -0.07
N PHE A 252 2.40 -7.92 0.60
CA PHE A 252 2.29 -9.23 0.00
C PHE A 252 1.55 -10.16 0.95
N GLU A 253 0.63 -10.97 0.43
CA GLU A 253 -0.11 -11.94 1.22
C GLU A 253 0.76 -13.18 1.48
N MET A 254 1.12 -13.42 2.73
CA MET A 254 1.91 -14.56 3.14
C MET A 254 1.04 -15.80 3.39
N THR A 255 1.64 -16.95 3.15
CA THR A 255 1.11 -18.26 3.56
C THR A 255 1.78 -18.70 4.85
N SER A 256 1.01 -19.22 5.80
CA SER A 256 1.46 -19.54 7.17
C SER A 256 2.56 -20.61 7.28
N GLU A 257 2.86 -21.32 6.19
CA GLU A 257 3.86 -22.42 6.16
C GLU A 257 5.11 -22.09 5.35
N GLN A 258 5.15 -20.94 4.67
CA GLN A 258 6.26 -20.58 3.80
C GLN A 258 7.22 -19.64 4.53
N ILE A 259 8.52 -19.86 4.29
CA ILE A 259 9.59 -18.96 4.73
C ILE A 259 10.00 -18.12 3.52
N TYR A 260 10.05 -16.82 3.71
CA TYR A 260 10.29 -15.87 2.63
C TYR A 260 11.69 -15.25 2.73
N GLN A 261 12.24 -14.92 1.57
CA GLN A 261 13.38 -14.03 1.40
C GLN A 261 12.91 -12.84 0.57
N VAL A 262 13.24 -11.63 1.04
CA VAL A 262 12.78 -10.39 0.43
C VAL A 262 13.98 -9.55 0.05
N GLU A 263 14.05 -9.16 -1.22
CA GLU A 263 15.21 -8.47 -1.78
C GLU A 263 14.79 -7.22 -2.56
N LEU A 264 15.62 -6.19 -2.48
CA LEU A 264 15.48 -5.01 -3.32
C LEU A 264 16.37 -5.14 -4.56
N GLU A 265 15.78 -5.06 -5.75
CA GLU A 265 16.53 -5.14 -7.00
C GLU A 265 17.45 -3.90 -7.15
N GLY A 266 18.71 -4.14 -7.55
CA GLY A 266 19.73 -3.08 -7.62
C GLY A 266 20.43 -2.79 -6.30
N SER A 267 20.14 -3.51 -5.21
CA SER A 267 20.88 -3.40 -3.94
C SER A 267 21.16 -4.78 -3.32
N PRO A 268 22.33 -5.39 -3.61
CA PRO A 268 22.65 -6.76 -3.19
C PRO A 268 22.75 -6.95 -1.66
N VAL A 269 22.83 -5.85 -0.91
CA VAL A 269 22.88 -5.81 0.56
C VAL A 269 21.51 -5.58 1.20
N ALA A 270 20.47 -5.25 0.42
CA ALA A 270 19.10 -5.05 0.88
C ALA A 270 18.31 -6.37 0.83
N VAL A 271 18.66 -7.30 1.72
CA VAL A 271 18.06 -8.64 1.76
C VAL A 271 17.58 -8.95 3.17
N ALA A 272 16.29 -9.27 3.32
CA ALA A 272 15.71 -9.87 4.52
C ALA A 272 15.56 -11.37 4.32
N LYS A 273 16.21 -12.16 5.17
CA LYS A 273 16.12 -13.62 5.17
C LYS A 273 15.26 -14.09 6.33
N ASP A 274 14.84 -15.36 6.27
CA ASP A 274 14.11 -16.02 7.35
C ASP A 274 12.79 -15.31 7.73
N VAL A 275 12.17 -14.62 6.78
CA VAL A 275 10.89 -13.94 7.01
C VAL A 275 9.81 -15.00 7.21
N ASN A 276 8.96 -14.80 8.21
CA ASN A 276 7.96 -15.77 8.67
C ASN A 276 8.54 -17.05 9.35
N LYS A 277 9.86 -17.16 9.51
CA LYS A 277 10.47 -18.28 10.23
C LYS A 277 10.15 -18.20 11.71
N ASN A 278 9.62 -19.30 12.26
CA ASN A 278 9.20 -19.39 13.66
C ASN A 278 8.20 -18.29 14.07
N ALA A 279 7.48 -17.67 13.12
CA ALA A 279 6.60 -16.54 13.42
C ALA A 279 5.52 -16.90 14.43
N ARG A 280 5.01 -18.13 14.38
CA ARG A 280 4.04 -18.64 15.36
C ARG A 280 4.62 -18.73 16.78
N ALA A 281 5.89 -19.09 16.92
CA ALA A 281 6.57 -19.13 18.22
C ALA A 281 6.95 -17.74 18.73
N LEU A 282 7.22 -16.79 17.83
CA LEU A 282 7.45 -15.38 18.19
C LEU A 282 6.14 -14.69 18.62
N CYS A 283 5.02 -15.10 18.04
CA CYS A 283 3.69 -14.59 18.33
C CYS A 283 2.81 -15.60 19.09
N SER A 284 3.29 -16.13 20.21
CA SER A 284 2.55 -17.13 21.03
C SER A 284 1.19 -16.65 21.54
N ASN A 285 0.97 -15.33 21.59
CA ASN A 285 -0.27 -14.73 22.08
C ASN A 285 -1.33 -14.56 20.97
N LEU A 286 -1.02 -14.88 19.71
CA LEU A 286 -1.97 -14.75 18.61
C LEU A 286 -2.98 -15.91 18.60
N PRO A 287 -4.27 -15.67 18.31
CA PRO A 287 -5.24 -16.75 18.07
C PRO A 287 -4.78 -17.69 16.94
N ASP A 288 -5.12 -18.99 17.03
CA ASP A 288 -4.71 -20.01 16.03
C ASP A 288 -5.24 -19.76 14.62
N LYS A 289 -6.33 -19.00 14.50
CA LYS A 289 -6.94 -18.66 13.21
C LYS A 289 -6.29 -17.44 12.53
N ILE A 290 -5.41 -16.72 13.22
CA ILE A 290 -4.76 -15.52 12.69
C ILE A 290 -3.31 -15.88 12.36
N ALA A 291 -2.96 -15.71 11.09
CA ALA A 291 -1.58 -15.85 10.64
C ALA A 291 -0.77 -14.61 11.08
N PRO A 292 0.45 -14.79 11.63
CA PRO A 292 1.30 -13.68 12.02
C PRO A 292 1.69 -12.85 10.80
N SER A 293 1.65 -11.52 10.94
CA SER A 293 2.12 -10.59 9.92
C SER A 293 3.61 -10.30 10.11
N TRP A 294 4.23 -9.65 9.13
CA TRP A 294 5.64 -9.28 9.21
C TRP A 294 5.88 -7.88 8.66
N GLN A 295 6.83 -7.15 9.23
CA GLN A 295 7.25 -5.84 8.74
C GLN A 295 8.73 -5.82 8.40
N ILE A 296 9.03 -5.32 7.20
CA ILE A 296 10.38 -5.12 6.70
C ILE A 296 10.55 -3.64 6.35
N VAL A 297 11.68 -3.07 6.73
CA VAL A 297 12.08 -1.72 6.34
C VAL A 297 13.44 -1.80 5.68
N PHE A 298 13.50 -1.40 4.41
CA PHE A 298 14.73 -1.09 3.70
C PHE A 298 14.99 0.41 3.77
N GLN A 299 16.23 0.80 4.05
CA GLN A 299 16.61 2.20 4.13
C GLN A 299 17.89 2.47 3.33
N GLN A 300 17.88 3.54 2.56
CA GLN A 300 19.06 4.06 1.90
C GLN A 300 20.00 4.72 2.91
N GLY A 301 21.32 4.56 2.78
CA GLY A 301 22.27 5.23 3.68
C GLY A 301 22.19 6.78 3.61
N ALA A 302 22.19 7.45 4.77
CA ALA A 302 22.30 8.92 4.95
C ALA A 302 23.38 9.51 4.05
N GLY A 303 23.13 10.69 3.43
CA GLY A 303 23.99 11.41 2.47
C GLY A 303 24.77 12.62 2.99
N ASN A 304 26.09 12.73 2.80
CA ASN A 304 26.99 13.77 3.32
C ASN A 304 27.98 14.10 2.20
N ASN A 305 27.83 15.30 1.66
CA ASN A 305 28.70 15.93 0.67
C ASN A 305 29.99 16.45 1.34
#